data_AF-Q00801-F1
#
_entry.id   AF-Q00801-F1
#
_cell.length_a   1.000
_cell.length_b   1.000
_cell.length_c   1.000
_cell.angle_alpha   90.00
_cell.angle_beta   90.00
_cell.angle_gamma   90.00
#
_symmetry.space_group_name_H-M   'P 1'
#
loop_
_entity.id
_entity.type
_entity.pdbx_description
1 polymer ?
#
loop_
_entity_poly.entity_id
_entity_poly.type
_entity_poly.pdbx_seq_one_letter_code
_entity_poly.pdbx_strand_id
1 'polypeptide(L)'
;MKFLVVFASCVLAVSAGVTEMSAGSMSSSNKELEEKLYNSILTGDYDSAVRQSLEYENQGKGSIIQNVVNNLIIDKSRNTMEYCYKLWVGNGQHIVRKYFPYNFRLIMAGNFVKLIYRNYNLALKLGPTLDPANERLAYGDGKEKNSDLISWKFITLWENNRVYFKIHNTKYNQYLKLSSTTDCNTQDRVIFGTNTADTTREQWFLQPTKYENDVLFFIYNREYNDALKLGRIVDASGDRMAFGHDGEVAGLPDIFSWFVTPF
;
A
#
# COMPACT_ATOMS: atom_id res chain seq x y z
N MET A 1 -23.52 71.26 -41.79
CA MET A 1 -22.10 70.94 -41.55
C MET A 1 -22.04 69.93 -40.42
N LYS A 2 -21.78 68.65 -40.73
CA LYS A 2 -21.73 67.55 -39.74
C LYS A 2 -20.26 67.31 -39.38
N PHE A 3 -19.89 67.65 -38.15
CA PHE A 3 -18.54 67.44 -37.63
C PHE A 3 -18.39 65.97 -37.20
N LEU A 4 -17.41 65.29 -37.83
CA LEU A 4 -16.90 63.99 -37.43
C LEU A 4 -15.93 64.21 -36.27
N VAL A 5 -16.24 63.70 -35.08
CA VAL A 5 -15.33 63.67 -33.94
C VAL A 5 -14.66 62.30 -33.92
N VAL A 6 -13.37 62.28 -34.26
CA VAL A 6 -12.50 61.11 -34.16
C VAL A 6 -12.00 61.03 -32.72
N PHE A 7 -12.47 60.03 -31.97
CA PHE A 7 -11.93 59.70 -30.66
C PHE A 7 -10.58 58.98 -30.84
N ALA A 8 -9.50 59.70 -30.54
CA ALA A 8 -8.19 59.11 -30.32
C ALA A 8 -8.16 58.49 -28.92
N SER A 9 -8.19 57.16 -28.86
CA SER A 9 -8.05 56.40 -27.62
C SER A 9 -6.60 56.48 -27.13
N CYS A 10 -6.35 57.36 -26.17
CA CYS A 10 -5.11 57.37 -25.40
C CYS A 10 -4.92 56.03 -24.69
N VAL A 11 -3.80 55.37 -25.01
CA VAL A 11 -3.26 54.24 -24.26
C VAL A 11 -2.89 54.74 -22.86
N LEU A 12 -3.72 54.42 -21.87
CA LEU A 12 -3.38 54.56 -20.47
C LEU A 12 -2.47 53.39 -20.08
N ALA A 13 -1.17 53.67 -20.01
CA ALA A 13 -0.23 52.85 -19.29
C ALA A 13 -0.56 52.92 -17.79
N VAL A 14 -1.34 51.97 -17.31
CA VAL A 14 -1.58 51.77 -15.87
C VAL A 14 -0.41 50.97 -15.32
N SER A 15 0.36 51.64 -14.48
CA SER A 15 1.35 51.06 -13.58
C SER A 15 0.68 50.04 -12.65
N ALA A 16 0.84 48.75 -12.94
CA ALA A 16 0.47 47.67 -12.03
C ALA A 16 1.73 47.09 -11.39
N GLY A 17 2.27 47.83 -10.41
CA GLY A 17 3.14 47.28 -9.38
C GLY A 17 2.31 46.47 -8.39
N VAL A 18 1.80 45.32 -8.82
CA VAL A 18 1.10 44.32 -8.00
C VAL A 18 1.28 42.97 -8.72
N THR A 19 1.51 41.89 -7.99
CA THR A 19 1.61 40.48 -8.44
C THR A 19 2.96 39.91 -8.91
N GLU A 20 4.00 40.00 -8.07
CA GLU A 20 5.01 38.92 -7.96
C GLU A 20 5.01 38.22 -6.59
N MET A 21 4.10 38.60 -5.69
CA MET A 21 3.90 37.98 -4.37
C MET A 21 3.10 36.65 -4.39
N SER A 22 2.64 36.15 -5.54
CA SER A 22 1.61 35.10 -5.60
C SER A 22 2.10 33.66 -5.83
N ALA A 23 3.32 33.43 -6.32
CA ALA A 23 3.83 32.06 -6.55
C ALA A 23 4.75 31.58 -5.43
N GLY A 24 5.68 32.43 -4.98
CA GLY A 24 6.63 32.11 -3.91
C GLY A 24 5.95 31.82 -2.58
N SER A 25 5.04 32.70 -2.13
CA SER A 25 4.29 32.56 -0.88
C SER A 25 3.30 31.39 -0.88
N MET A 26 2.71 31.09 -2.05
CA MET A 26 1.81 29.95 -2.22
C MET A 26 2.61 28.64 -2.24
N SER A 27 3.81 28.63 -2.81
CA SER A 27 4.69 27.46 -2.79
C SER A 27 5.25 27.19 -1.39
N SER A 28 5.61 28.22 -0.61
CA SER A 28 6.08 28.05 0.77
C SER A 28 4.96 27.53 1.67
N SER A 29 3.76 28.09 1.55
CA SER A 29 2.60 27.63 2.32
C SER A 29 2.19 26.19 1.97
N ASN A 30 2.23 25.78 0.70
CA ASN A 30 1.94 24.38 0.35
C ASN A 30 2.96 23.41 0.94
N LYS A 31 4.26 23.76 0.96
CA LYS A 31 5.29 22.93 1.60
C LYS A 31 5.08 22.78 3.10
N GLU A 32 4.71 23.86 3.80
CA GLU A 32 4.39 23.80 5.23
C GLU A 32 3.17 22.91 5.51
N LEU A 33 2.15 22.96 4.65
CA LEU A 33 0.97 22.09 4.75
C LEU A 33 1.29 20.62 4.43
N GLU A 34 2.18 20.36 3.47
CA GLU A 34 2.71 19.02 3.17
C GLU A 34 3.47 18.45 4.37
N GLU A 35 4.38 19.22 4.96
CA GLU A 35 5.16 18.82 6.14
C GLU A 35 4.24 18.54 7.33
N LYS A 36 3.26 19.40 7.59
CA LYS A 36 2.30 19.22 8.68
C LYS A 36 1.48 17.92 8.54
N LEU A 37 1.00 17.64 7.32
CA LEU A 37 0.25 16.42 7.05
C LEU A 37 1.15 15.18 7.16
N TYR A 38 2.34 15.23 6.57
CA TYR A 38 3.33 14.15 6.63
C TYR A 38 3.71 13.82 8.08
N ASN A 39 3.99 14.83 8.91
CA ASN A 39 4.31 14.67 10.32
C ASN A 39 3.15 14.09 11.12
N SER A 40 1.91 14.50 10.85
CA SER A 40 0.72 13.93 11.50
C SER A 40 0.58 12.43 11.23
N ILE A 41 0.94 11.99 10.03
CA ILE A 41 0.92 10.58 9.63
C ILE A 41 2.06 9.82 10.32
N LEU A 42 3.27 10.38 10.38
CA LEU A 42 4.41 9.74 11.04
C LEU A 42 4.22 9.57 12.56
N THR A 43 3.62 10.55 13.23
CA THR A 43 3.37 10.49 14.68
C THR A 43 2.17 9.60 15.05
N GLY A 44 1.41 9.13 14.06
CA GLY A 44 0.23 8.31 14.27
C GLY A 44 -1.03 9.10 14.67
N ASP A 45 -1.02 10.43 14.50
CA ASP A 45 -2.21 11.27 14.66
C ASP A 45 -3.06 11.24 13.39
N TYR A 46 -3.66 10.07 13.14
CA TYR A 46 -4.40 9.82 11.91
C TYR A 46 -5.72 10.59 11.85
N ASP A 47 -6.31 10.97 12.98
CA ASP A 47 -7.53 11.78 13.00
C ASP A 47 -7.23 13.21 12.51
N SER A 48 -6.11 13.80 12.95
CA SER A 48 -5.63 15.07 12.41
C SER A 48 -5.24 14.96 10.94
N ALA A 49 -4.58 13.86 10.53
CA ALA A 49 -4.23 13.63 9.13
C ALA A 49 -5.47 13.56 8.22
N VAL A 50 -6.50 12.79 8.61
CA VAL A 50 -7.77 12.69 7.86
C VAL A 50 -8.44 14.05 7.74
N ARG A 51 -8.54 14.82 8.85
CA ARG A 51 -9.15 16.15 8.84
C ARG A 51 -8.42 17.10 7.89
N GLN A 52 -7.08 17.14 7.96
CA GLN A 52 -6.26 17.96 7.07
C GLN A 52 -6.48 17.58 5.60
N SER A 53 -6.51 16.28 5.27
CA SER A 53 -6.72 15.83 3.91
C SER A 53 -8.11 16.17 3.36
N LEU A 54 -9.16 16.03 4.17
CA LEU A 54 -10.50 16.46 3.79
C LEU A 54 -10.56 17.99 3.54
N GLU A 55 -9.91 18.77 4.40
CA GLU A 55 -9.82 20.22 4.25
C GLU A 55 -9.07 20.61 2.96
N TYR A 56 -7.91 20.01 2.70
CA TYR A 56 -7.10 20.31 1.51
C TYR A 56 -7.83 19.92 0.22
N GLU A 57 -8.52 18.77 0.17
CA GLU A 57 -9.32 18.40 -1.00
C GLU A 57 -10.47 19.38 -1.24
N ASN A 58 -11.19 19.77 -0.18
CA ASN A 58 -12.27 20.77 -0.28
C ASN A 58 -11.79 22.15 -0.75
N GLN A 59 -10.53 22.50 -0.47
CA GLN A 59 -9.88 23.73 -0.94
C GLN A 59 -9.27 23.61 -2.35
N GLY A 60 -9.42 22.46 -3.02
CA GLY A 60 -8.78 22.20 -4.32
C GLY A 60 -7.27 22.02 -4.27
N LYS A 61 -6.71 21.78 -3.07
CA LYS A 61 -5.26 21.61 -2.81
C LYS A 61 -4.83 20.16 -2.68
N GLY A 62 -5.56 19.22 -3.28
CA GLY A 62 -5.23 17.80 -3.12
C GLY A 62 -3.89 17.36 -3.76
N SER A 63 -3.19 18.23 -4.50
CA SER A 63 -1.77 18.01 -4.86
C SER A 63 -0.87 17.85 -3.63
N ILE A 64 -1.19 18.53 -2.51
CA ILE A 64 -0.52 18.35 -1.21
C ILE A 64 -0.63 16.89 -0.77
N ILE A 65 -1.83 16.32 -0.88
CA ILE A 65 -2.10 14.92 -0.51
C ILE A 65 -1.31 13.97 -1.40
N GLN A 66 -1.30 14.22 -2.71
CA GLN A 66 -0.53 13.42 -3.67
C GLN A 66 0.96 13.40 -3.33
N ASN A 67 1.54 14.56 -3.02
CA ASN A 67 2.95 14.70 -2.69
C ASN A 67 3.30 13.97 -1.39
N VAL A 68 2.47 14.12 -0.35
CA VAL A 68 2.66 13.39 0.92
C VAL A 68 2.58 11.88 0.72
N VAL A 69 1.60 11.38 -0.05
CA VAL A 69 1.49 9.93 -0.34
C VAL A 69 2.72 9.42 -1.08
N ASN A 70 3.20 10.17 -2.09
CA ASN A 70 4.40 9.81 -2.84
C ASN A 70 5.63 9.73 -1.93
N ASN A 71 5.83 10.74 -1.08
CA ASN A 71 6.96 10.79 -0.14
C ASN A 71 6.90 9.64 0.87
N LEU A 72 5.73 9.37 1.46
CA LEU A 72 5.55 8.25 2.39
C LEU A 72 5.90 6.88 1.76
N ILE A 73 5.58 6.69 0.47
CA ILE A 73 5.94 5.46 -0.27
C ILE A 73 7.44 5.41 -0.58
N ILE A 74 8.05 6.55 -0.95
CA ILE A 74 9.50 6.66 -1.19
C ILE A 74 10.28 6.35 0.09
N ASP A 75 9.83 6.89 1.22
CA ASP A 75 10.42 6.70 2.54
C ASP A 75 10.06 5.34 3.16
N LYS A 76 9.29 4.52 2.42
CA LYS A 76 8.82 3.19 2.84
C LYS A 76 8.12 3.22 4.20
N SER A 77 7.36 4.28 4.47
CA SER A 77 6.70 4.46 5.76
C SER A 77 5.52 3.50 5.88
N ARG A 78 5.55 2.59 6.86
CA ARG A 78 4.40 1.69 7.12
C ARG A 78 3.11 2.47 7.43
N ASN A 79 3.23 3.62 8.07
CA ASN A 79 2.11 4.49 8.48
C ASN A 79 1.25 4.97 7.29
N THR A 80 1.76 4.83 6.06
CA THR A 80 0.96 5.01 4.83
C THR A 80 -0.28 4.10 4.83
N MET A 81 -0.16 2.87 5.33
CA MET A 81 -1.26 1.90 5.36
C MET A 81 -2.34 2.35 6.35
N GLU A 82 -1.94 2.74 7.56
CA GLU A 82 -2.84 3.28 8.58
C GLU A 82 -3.54 4.56 8.11
N TYR A 83 -2.80 5.49 7.47
CA TYR A 83 -3.37 6.70 6.89
C TYR A 83 -4.41 6.38 5.83
N CYS A 84 -4.10 5.49 4.89
CA CYS A 84 -5.05 5.03 3.87
C CYS A 84 -6.29 4.39 4.49
N TYR A 85 -6.13 3.53 5.50
CA TYR A 85 -7.23 2.88 6.20
C TYR A 85 -8.14 3.92 6.90
N LYS A 86 -7.53 4.87 7.62
CA LYS A 86 -8.27 5.91 8.36
C LYS A 86 -9.03 6.85 7.43
N LEU A 87 -8.48 7.19 6.24
CA LEU A 87 -9.26 7.85 5.20
C LEU A 87 -10.41 6.97 4.70
N TRP A 88 -10.17 5.67 4.46
CA TRP A 88 -11.17 4.76 3.91
C TRP A 88 -12.42 4.63 4.81
N VAL A 89 -12.22 4.54 6.12
CA VAL A 89 -13.31 4.47 7.12
C VAL A 89 -13.81 5.86 7.55
N GLY A 90 -13.03 6.92 7.33
CA GLY A 90 -13.32 8.30 7.74
C GLY A 90 -13.85 9.20 6.63
N ASN A 91 -14.72 8.70 5.75
CA ASN A 91 -15.34 9.42 4.60
C ASN A 91 -14.35 9.92 3.51
N GLY A 92 -13.09 9.52 3.57
CA GLY A 92 -12.02 9.88 2.63
C GLY A 92 -11.82 8.90 1.46
N GLN A 93 -12.77 8.01 1.15
CA GLN A 93 -12.60 7.03 0.06
C GLN A 93 -12.31 7.67 -1.31
N HIS A 94 -12.87 8.85 -1.58
CA HIS A 94 -12.62 9.60 -2.80
C HIS A 94 -11.18 10.11 -2.89
N ILE A 95 -10.60 10.53 -1.75
CA ILE A 95 -9.17 10.90 -1.63
C ILE A 95 -8.29 9.68 -1.92
N VAL A 96 -8.61 8.52 -1.34
CA VAL A 96 -7.89 7.26 -1.62
C VAL A 96 -7.92 6.93 -3.12
N ARG A 97 -9.06 7.06 -3.77
CA ARG A 97 -9.21 6.78 -5.21
C ARG A 97 -8.42 7.73 -6.11
N LYS A 98 -8.19 8.98 -5.68
CA LYS A 98 -7.59 10.04 -6.48
C LYS A 98 -6.08 10.13 -6.32
N TYR A 99 -5.57 9.91 -5.11
CA TYR A 99 -4.17 10.22 -4.75
C TYR A 99 -3.32 9.01 -4.38
N PHE A 100 -3.93 7.86 -4.08
CA PHE A 100 -3.19 6.64 -3.79
C PHE A 100 -3.07 5.78 -5.05
N PRO A 101 -1.97 5.01 -5.19
CA PRO A 101 -1.88 3.98 -6.20
C PRO A 101 -3.06 2.99 -6.11
N TYR A 102 -3.47 2.47 -7.27
CA TYR A 102 -4.70 1.66 -7.38
C TYR A 102 -4.73 0.44 -6.44
N ASN A 103 -3.58 -0.16 -6.17
CA ASN A 103 -3.46 -1.31 -5.28
C ASN A 103 -3.91 -1.03 -3.83
N PHE A 104 -3.80 0.21 -3.32
CA PHE A 104 -4.37 0.59 -2.01
C PHE A 104 -5.90 0.44 -1.99
N ARG A 105 -6.57 0.78 -3.09
CA ARG A 105 -8.02 0.59 -3.23
C ARG A 105 -8.40 -0.88 -3.20
N LEU A 106 -7.63 -1.73 -3.90
CA LEU A 106 -7.86 -3.17 -3.92
C LEU A 106 -7.78 -3.78 -2.51
N ILE A 107 -6.77 -3.38 -1.75
CA ILE A 107 -6.54 -3.83 -0.38
C ILE A 107 -7.68 -3.38 0.54
N MET A 108 -7.99 -2.07 0.59
CA MET A 108 -8.94 -1.52 1.55
C MET A 108 -10.41 -1.88 1.24
N ALA A 109 -10.75 -2.09 -0.03
CA ALA A 109 -12.08 -2.51 -0.44
C ALA A 109 -12.30 -4.03 -0.32
N GLY A 110 -11.28 -4.82 0.04
CA GLY A 110 -11.38 -6.27 0.13
C GLY A 110 -11.65 -6.95 -1.22
N ASN A 111 -11.14 -6.36 -2.32
CA ASN A 111 -11.23 -6.96 -3.64
C ASN A 111 -10.45 -8.27 -3.72
N PHE A 112 -10.83 -9.14 -4.65
CA PHE A 112 -10.00 -10.27 -5.04
C PHE A 112 -8.75 -9.80 -5.78
N VAL A 113 -7.60 -10.30 -5.36
CA VAL A 113 -6.28 -9.89 -5.83
C VAL A 113 -5.38 -11.11 -6.05
N LYS A 114 -4.32 -10.90 -6.85
CA LYS A 114 -3.14 -11.78 -6.91
C LYS A 114 -2.03 -11.15 -6.09
N LEU A 115 -1.32 -11.98 -5.32
CA LEU A 115 -0.06 -11.62 -4.66
C LEU A 115 1.07 -12.20 -5.49
N ILE A 116 1.79 -11.35 -6.24
CA ILE A 116 2.85 -11.79 -7.15
C ILE A 116 4.20 -11.35 -6.62
N TYR A 117 5.10 -12.31 -6.37
CA TYR A 117 6.43 -12.01 -5.85
C TYR A 117 7.31 -11.37 -6.93
N ARG A 118 7.84 -10.17 -6.67
CA ARG A 118 8.55 -9.36 -7.69
C ARG A 118 9.75 -10.09 -8.30
N ASN A 119 10.51 -10.80 -7.48
CA ASN A 119 11.76 -11.45 -7.88
C ASN A 119 11.54 -12.59 -8.89
N TYR A 120 10.50 -13.41 -8.68
CA TYR A 120 10.27 -14.62 -9.48
C TYR A 120 9.04 -14.56 -10.37
N ASN A 121 8.23 -13.50 -10.27
CA ASN A 121 6.97 -13.35 -10.99
C ASN A 121 6.01 -14.55 -10.80
N LEU A 122 5.96 -15.08 -9.57
CA LEU A 122 5.11 -16.20 -9.19
C LEU A 122 3.99 -15.72 -8.27
N ALA A 123 2.77 -16.20 -8.51
CA ALA A 123 1.60 -15.85 -7.72
C ALA A 123 1.48 -16.78 -6.51
N LEU A 124 1.20 -16.22 -5.33
CA LEU A 124 0.99 -16.99 -4.11
C LEU A 124 -0.24 -17.89 -4.24
N LYS A 125 -0.16 -19.14 -3.76
CA LYS A 125 -1.25 -20.09 -3.61
C LYS A 125 -1.09 -20.92 -2.34
N LEU A 126 -2.11 -21.70 -2.01
CA LEU A 126 -2.00 -22.82 -1.08
C LEU A 126 -1.92 -24.15 -1.86
N GLY A 127 -1.15 -25.10 -1.36
CA GLY A 127 -1.09 -26.46 -1.88
C GLY A 127 -2.38 -27.24 -1.60
N PRO A 128 -2.67 -28.31 -2.35
CA PRO A 128 -3.95 -29.04 -2.21
C PRO A 128 -4.02 -29.89 -0.93
N THR A 129 -2.88 -30.35 -0.44
CA THR A 129 -2.77 -31.32 0.66
C THR A 129 -2.86 -30.63 2.02
N LEU A 130 -3.59 -31.27 2.93
CA LEU A 130 -3.71 -30.88 4.32
C LEU A 130 -2.71 -31.64 5.18
N ASP A 131 -2.12 -30.98 6.16
CA ASP A 131 -1.36 -31.61 7.22
C ASP A 131 -2.29 -32.13 8.35
N PRO A 132 -1.77 -32.81 9.39
CA PRO A 132 -2.57 -33.28 10.53
C PRO A 132 -3.28 -32.16 11.32
N ALA A 133 -2.83 -30.90 11.21
CA ALA A 133 -3.47 -29.73 11.81
C ALA A 133 -4.54 -29.09 10.90
N ASN A 134 -4.85 -29.72 9.76
CA ASN A 134 -5.77 -29.21 8.74
C ASN A 134 -5.28 -27.90 8.09
N GLU A 135 -3.96 -27.74 7.98
CA GLU A 135 -3.29 -26.60 7.36
C GLU A 135 -2.71 -26.96 5.99
N ARG A 136 -2.63 -25.99 5.08
CA ARG A 136 -2.04 -26.15 3.74
C ARG A 136 -0.72 -25.41 3.66
N LEU A 137 0.29 -25.98 3.03
CA LEU A 137 1.52 -25.25 2.73
C LEU A 137 1.27 -24.15 1.70
N ALA A 138 1.95 -23.01 1.84
CA ALA A 138 1.88 -21.90 0.87
C ALA A 138 3.08 -21.91 -0.10
N TYR A 139 2.82 -21.54 -1.36
CA TYR A 139 3.80 -21.57 -2.44
C TYR A 139 3.61 -20.40 -3.40
N GLY A 140 4.66 -20.01 -4.11
CA GLY A 140 4.53 -19.29 -5.38
C GLY A 140 4.38 -20.30 -6.52
N ASP A 141 3.31 -20.20 -7.29
CA ASP A 141 2.98 -21.13 -8.37
C ASP A 141 3.84 -20.89 -9.62
N GLY A 142 4.51 -21.95 -10.09
CA GLY A 142 5.37 -21.95 -11.28
C GLY A 142 4.64 -21.95 -12.63
N LYS A 143 3.34 -22.26 -12.66
CA LYS A 143 2.55 -22.48 -13.90
C LYS A 143 1.28 -21.63 -13.95
N GLU A 144 0.47 -21.66 -12.90
CA GLU A 144 -0.85 -21.06 -12.83
C GLU A 144 -0.77 -19.53 -12.82
N LYS A 145 -1.65 -18.90 -13.58
CA LYS A 145 -1.72 -17.43 -13.67
C LYS A 145 -3.13 -16.87 -13.49
N ASN A 146 -4.19 -17.68 -13.57
CA ASN A 146 -5.56 -17.17 -13.63
C ASN A 146 -6.64 -18.03 -12.95
N SER A 147 -6.31 -19.08 -12.18
CA SER A 147 -7.33 -19.84 -11.43
C SER A 147 -7.54 -19.34 -9.99
N ASP A 148 -8.67 -19.71 -9.38
CA ASP A 148 -9.00 -19.34 -8.00
C ASP A 148 -7.95 -19.74 -6.96
N LEU A 149 -7.03 -20.66 -7.30
CA LEU A 149 -5.92 -21.08 -6.43
C LEU A 149 -5.04 -19.91 -6.01
N ILE A 150 -4.86 -18.92 -6.89
CA ILE A 150 -4.05 -17.73 -6.66
C ILE A 150 -4.88 -16.48 -6.30
N SER A 151 -6.17 -16.66 -6.05
CA SER A 151 -7.09 -15.59 -5.63
C SER A 151 -7.04 -15.39 -4.13
N TRP A 152 -6.76 -14.17 -3.71
CA TRP A 152 -6.70 -13.75 -2.31
C TRP A 152 -7.56 -12.51 -2.08
N LYS A 153 -7.91 -12.22 -0.83
CA LYS A 153 -8.42 -10.91 -0.42
C LYS A 153 -7.84 -10.49 0.93
N PHE A 154 -7.74 -9.17 1.12
CA PHE A 154 -7.34 -8.59 2.39
C PHE A 154 -8.57 -8.26 3.24
N ILE A 155 -8.53 -8.59 4.53
CA ILE A 155 -9.54 -8.18 5.52
C ILE A 155 -8.84 -7.36 6.59
N THR A 156 -9.25 -6.12 6.77
CA THR A 156 -8.62 -5.16 7.69
C THR A 156 -9.02 -5.41 9.14
N LEU A 157 -8.09 -5.14 10.05
CA LEU A 157 -8.27 -5.13 11.51
C LEU A 157 -7.55 -3.90 12.06
N TRP A 158 -8.22 -3.12 12.91
CA TRP A 158 -7.62 -1.97 13.58
C TRP A 158 -7.37 -2.27 15.06
N GLU A 159 -6.12 -2.20 15.49
CA GLU A 159 -5.73 -2.48 16.88
C GLU A 159 -4.47 -1.68 17.25
N ASN A 160 -4.43 -1.10 18.46
CA ASN A 160 -3.25 -0.38 18.98
C ASN A 160 -2.69 0.67 18.00
N ASN A 161 -3.58 1.48 17.44
CA ASN A 161 -3.30 2.53 16.45
C ASN A 161 -2.62 2.02 15.16
N ARG A 162 -2.84 0.75 14.81
CA ARG A 162 -2.26 0.10 13.63
C ARG A 162 -3.32 -0.63 12.83
N VAL A 163 -3.10 -0.71 11.53
CA VAL A 163 -3.89 -1.56 10.63
C VAL A 163 -3.13 -2.85 10.38
N TYR A 164 -3.83 -3.95 10.63
CA TYR A 164 -3.39 -5.31 10.32
C TYR A 164 -4.33 -5.91 9.29
N PHE A 165 -3.88 -6.98 8.66
CA PHE A 165 -4.60 -7.66 7.60
C PHE A 165 -4.64 -9.16 7.84
N LYS A 166 -5.83 -9.75 7.69
CA LYS A 166 -6.00 -11.18 7.48
C LYS A 166 -5.95 -11.41 5.97
N ILE A 167 -5.04 -12.26 5.50
CA ILE A 167 -4.84 -12.55 4.08
C ILE A 167 -5.57 -13.87 3.77
N HIS A 168 -6.72 -13.77 3.10
CA HIS A 168 -7.65 -14.88 2.91
C HIS A 168 -7.54 -15.47 1.50
N ASN A 169 -7.32 -16.78 1.40
CA ASN A 169 -7.35 -17.52 0.13
C ASN A 169 -8.79 -17.87 -0.24
N THR A 170 -9.20 -17.46 -1.45
CA THR A 170 -10.58 -17.64 -1.92
C THR A 170 -10.92 -19.11 -2.14
N LYS A 171 -10.01 -19.90 -2.73
CA LYS A 171 -10.27 -21.29 -3.10
C LYS A 171 -10.51 -22.19 -1.90
N TYR A 172 -9.67 -22.07 -0.87
CA TYR A 172 -9.68 -22.97 0.28
C TYR A 172 -10.36 -22.39 1.51
N ASN A 173 -10.79 -21.13 1.47
CA ASN A 173 -11.38 -20.41 2.60
C ASN A 173 -10.47 -20.45 3.85
N GLN A 174 -9.16 -20.22 3.62
CA GLN A 174 -8.13 -20.28 4.66
C GLN A 174 -7.34 -18.98 4.72
N TYR A 175 -6.75 -18.68 5.88
CA TYR A 175 -5.96 -17.49 6.14
C TYR A 175 -4.47 -17.82 6.17
N LEU A 176 -3.66 -16.93 5.60
CA LEU A 176 -2.21 -17.05 5.62
C LEU A 176 -1.68 -16.93 7.06
N LYS A 177 -0.83 -17.86 7.47
CA LYS A 177 -0.28 -17.99 8.82
C LYS A 177 1.20 -18.31 8.79
N LEU A 178 1.93 -17.78 9.76
CA LEU A 178 3.34 -18.11 9.99
C LEU A 178 3.50 -19.18 11.07
N SER A 179 4.35 -20.18 10.84
CA SER A 179 4.65 -21.23 11.80
C SER A 179 5.23 -20.68 13.11
N SER A 180 4.93 -21.33 14.25
CA SER A 180 5.64 -21.06 15.52
C SER A 180 7.05 -21.62 15.56
N THR A 181 7.40 -22.52 14.65
CA THR A 181 8.71 -23.16 14.58
C THR A 181 9.45 -22.73 13.32
N THR A 182 10.76 -22.57 13.46
CA THR A 182 11.66 -22.38 12.33
C THR A 182 11.94 -23.72 11.65
N ASP A 183 12.18 -23.70 10.35
CA ASP A 183 12.73 -24.81 9.61
C ASP A 183 14.21 -24.96 9.97
N CYS A 184 14.65 -26.19 10.26
CA CYS A 184 16.01 -26.44 10.72
C CYS A 184 17.09 -26.17 9.66
N ASN A 185 16.73 -26.14 8.37
CA ASN A 185 17.68 -25.96 7.28
C ASN A 185 17.81 -24.49 6.87
N THR A 186 16.73 -23.73 6.91
CA THR A 186 16.73 -22.32 6.50
C THR A 186 16.77 -21.33 7.66
N GLN A 187 16.44 -21.78 8.88
CA GLN A 187 16.12 -20.92 10.04
C GLN A 187 14.92 -19.97 9.82
N ASP A 188 14.29 -20.02 8.64
CA ASP A 188 13.07 -19.27 8.33
C ASP A 188 11.83 -20.05 8.82
N ARG A 189 10.70 -19.37 8.95
CA ARG A 189 9.43 -19.99 9.37
C ARG A 189 8.58 -20.37 8.17
N VAL A 190 8.04 -21.58 8.15
CA VAL A 190 7.15 -22.05 7.07
C VAL A 190 5.81 -21.29 7.11
N ILE A 191 5.26 -21.01 5.93
CA ILE A 191 3.96 -20.36 5.76
C ILE A 191 2.88 -21.39 5.45
N PHE A 192 1.75 -21.26 6.14
CA PHE A 192 0.58 -22.11 5.98
C PHE A 192 -0.69 -21.32 5.65
N GLY A 193 -1.71 -22.02 5.19
CA GLY A 193 -3.11 -21.61 5.21
C GLY A 193 -3.84 -22.36 6.32
N THR A 194 -4.55 -21.64 7.19
CA THR A 194 -5.30 -22.20 8.32
C THR A 194 -6.76 -21.73 8.31
N ASN A 195 -7.64 -22.33 9.12
CA ASN A 195 -9.08 -22.05 9.06
C ASN A 195 -9.52 -20.80 9.84
N THR A 196 -8.65 -20.25 10.69
CA THR A 196 -8.95 -19.09 11.56
C THR A 196 -7.94 -17.97 11.37
N ALA A 197 -8.21 -16.80 11.94
CA ALA A 197 -7.28 -15.67 11.89
C ALA A 197 -7.39 -14.84 13.17
N ASP A 198 -7.29 -15.55 14.29
CA ASP A 198 -7.55 -15.05 15.64
C ASP A 198 -6.25 -14.78 16.41
N THR A 199 -5.14 -15.34 15.94
CA THR A 199 -3.81 -15.11 16.51
C THR A 199 -3.03 -14.08 15.71
N THR A 200 -2.07 -13.44 16.36
CA THR A 200 -1.10 -12.53 15.74
C THR A 200 -0.26 -13.20 14.63
N ARG A 201 -0.08 -14.52 14.67
CA ARG A 201 0.60 -15.29 13.61
C ARG A 201 -0.20 -15.40 12.32
N GLU A 202 -1.50 -15.15 12.36
CA GLU A 202 -2.43 -15.18 11.21
C GLU A 202 -2.72 -13.77 10.68
N GLN A 203 -2.00 -12.77 11.20
CA GLN A 203 -2.19 -11.36 10.90
C GLN A 203 -0.90 -10.76 10.36
N TRP A 204 -1.06 -9.82 9.44
CA TRP A 204 0.03 -9.26 8.65
C TRP A 204 -0.04 -7.74 8.67
N PHE A 205 1.09 -7.07 8.46
CA PHE A 205 1.13 -5.64 8.17
C PHE A 205 1.94 -5.39 6.90
N LEU A 206 1.62 -4.30 6.21
CA LEU A 206 2.21 -3.95 4.92
C LEU A 206 3.10 -2.72 5.07
N GLN A 207 4.19 -2.70 4.31
CA GLN A 207 5.04 -1.53 4.14
C GLN A 207 5.16 -1.26 2.63
N PRO A 208 4.63 -0.14 2.12
CA PRO A 208 4.73 0.18 0.71
C PRO A 208 6.16 0.56 0.34
N THR A 209 6.52 0.37 -0.93
CA THR A 209 7.78 0.83 -1.50
C THR A 209 7.57 1.13 -2.98
N LYS A 210 8.31 2.11 -3.50
CA LYS A 210 8.42 2.33 -4.95
C LYS A 210 9.61 1.55 -5.48
N TYR A 211 9.42 0.82 -6.59
CA TYR A 211 10.52 0.23 -7.36
C TYR A 211 10.21 0.40 -8.84
N GLU A 212 11.10 1.05 -9.58
CA GLU A 212 10.85 1.49 -10.96
C GLU A 212 9.53 2.30 -11.02
N ASN A 213 8.57 1.88 -11.85
CA ASN A 213 7.27 2.53 -11.97
C ASN A 213 6.21 1.95 -11.01
N ASP A 214 6.52 0.85 -10.34
CA ASP A 214 5.56 0.07 -9.56
C ASP A 214 5.58 0.44 -8.08
N VAL A 215 4.40 0.32 -7.46
CA VAL A 215 4.26 0.36 -6.00
C VAL A 215 4.05 -1.06 -5.52
N LEU A 216 5.00 -1.52 -4.71
CA LEU A 216 5.07 -2.88 -4.17
C LEU A 216 4.89 -2.82 -2.66
N PHE A 217 4.69 -3.97 -2.04
CA PHE A 217 4.56 -4.08 -0.58
C PHE A 217 5.48 -5.16 -0.03
N PHE A 218 6.22 -4.83 1.02
CA PHE A 218 6.69 -5.85 1.94
C PHE A 218 5.52 -6.27 2.82
N ILE A 219 5.36 -7.57 3.04
CA ILE A 219 4.27 -8.16 3.82
C ILE A 219 4.91 -8.85 5.02
N TYR A 220 4.69 -8.33 6.22
CA TYR A 220 5.33 -8.82 7.44
C TYR A 220 4.32 -9.49 8.35
N ASN A 221 4.75 -10.55 9.02
CA ASN A 221 3.93 -11.20 10.03
C ASN A 221 3.86 -10.35 11.31
N ARG A 222 2.67 -10.22 11.92
CA ARG A 222 2.48 -9.41 13.14
C ARG A 222 3.21 -9.99 14.35
N GLU A 223 3.32 -11.31 14.48
CA GLU A 223 3.94 -11.95 15.65
C GLU A 223 5.47 -11.85 15.60
N TYR A 224 6.07 -12.26 14.48
CA TYR A 224 7.53 -12.42 14.39
C TYR A 224 8.23 -11.27 13.66
N ASN A 225 7.49 -10.39 12.98
CA ASN A 225 8.03 -9.36 12.06
C ASN A 225 8.81 -9.93 10.86
N ASP A 226 8.74 -11.23 10.63
CA ASP A 226 9.34 -11.88 9.47
C ASP A 226 8.63 -11.46 8.17
N ALA A 227 9.41 -11.17 7.13
CA ALA A 227 8.90 -10.78 5.83
C ALA A 227 8.50 -12.02 5.00
N LEU A 228 7.31 -12.02 4.42
CA LEU A 228 6.86 -13.04 3.49
C LEU A 228 7.78 -13.06 2.25
N LYS A 229 8.41 -14.21 1.98
CA LYS A 229 9.26 -14.44 0.81
C LYS A 229 8.95 -15.76 0.12
N LEU A 230 9.45 -15.91 -1.10
CA LEU A 230 9.54 -17.20 -1.77
C LEU A 230 10.97 -17.74 -1.69
N GLY A 231 11.10 -19.01 -1.31
CA GLY A 231 12.38 -19.71 -1.20
C GLY A 231 12.83 -20.39 -2.49
N ARG A 232 13.51 -21.52 -2.31
CA ARG A 232 14.00 -22.37 -3.41
C ARG A 232 12.84 -23.09 -4.11
N ILE A 233 13.09 -23.54 -5.35
CA ILE A 233 12.16 -24.40 -6.09
C ILE A 233 12.04 -25.73 -5.34
N VAL A 234 10.81 -26.22 -5.21
CA VAL A 234 10.50 -27.43 -4.44
C VAL A 234 9.91 -28.57 -5.28
N ASP A 235 9.51 -28.30 -6.52
CA ASP A 235 8.94 -29.32 -7.39
C ASP A 235 9.33 -29.13 -8.87
N ALA A 236 8.96 -30.12 -9.70
CA ALA A 236 9.18 -30.08 -11.15
C ALA A 236 8.27 -29.07 -11.87
N SER A 237 7.26 -28.50 -11.20
CA SER A 237 6.42 -27.45 -11.75
C SER A 237 7.06 -26.07 -11.64
N GLY A 238 8.15 -25.94 -10.88
CA GLY A 238 8.79 -24.65 -10.61
C GLY A 238 8.19 -23.91 -9.42
N ASP A 239 7.36 -24.58 -8.61
CA ASP A 239 6.79 -23.99 -7.41
C ASP A 239 7.89 -23.67 -6.41
N ARG A 240 7.75 -22.55 -5.69
CA ARG A 240 8.68 -22.12 -4.65
C ARG A 240 7.94 -22.03 -3.33
N MET A 241 8.44 -22.68 -2.29
CA MET A 241 7.81 -22.65 -0.97
C MET A 241 7.89 -21.25 -0.36
N ALA A 242 6.81 -20.82 0.30
CA ALA A 242 6.75 -19.54 0.98
C ALA A 242 7.26 -19.65 2.42
N PHE A 243 8.02 -18.64 2.84
CA PHE A 243 8.62 -18.55 4.18
C PHE A 243 8.44 -17.15 4.77
N GLY A 244 8.49 -17.03 6.10
CA GLY A 244 8.80 -15.78 6.79
C GLY A 244 10.31 -15.67 6.95
N HIS A 245 10.89 -14.64 6.35
CA HIS A 245 12.31 -14.33 6.44
C HIS A 245 12.63 -13.56 7.72
N ASP A 246 13.53 -14.13 8.53
CA ASP A 246 14.16 -13.43 9.65
C ASP A 246 15.33 -12.57 9.12
N GLY A 247 15.10 -11.27 8.97
CA GLY A 247 16.09 -10.33 8.46
C GLY A 247 15.53 -9.00 7.94
N GLU A 248 16.42 -8.03 7.75
CA GLU A 248 16.10 -6.75 7.12
C GLU A 248 15.89 -6.95 5.60
N VAL A 249 14.78 -6.42 5.08
CA VAL A 249 14.41 -6.55 3.67
C VAL A 249 14.05 -5.24 2.99
N ALA A 250 13.84 -4.16 3.76
CA ALA A 250 13.28 -2.92 3.24
C ALA A 250 14.21 -2.26 2.21
N GLY A 251 15.52 -2.51 2.26
CA GLY A 251 16.50 -2.11 1.25
C GLY A 251 16.39 -2.83 -0.11
N LEU A 252 15.66 -3.95 -0.20
CA LEU A 252 15.72 -4.90 -1.32
C LEU A 252 14.32 -5.22 -1.89
N PRO A 253 13.59 -4.21 -2.41
CA PRO A 253 12.22 -4.39 -2.92
C PRO A 253 12.16 -5.35 -4.11
N ASP A 254 13.17 -5.37 -4.98
CA ASP A 254 13.27 -6.30 -6.11
C ASP A 254 13.34 -7.76 -5.66
N ILE A 255 13.87 -8.02 -4.46
CA ILE A 255 14.07 -9.37 -3.92
C ILE A 255 12.90 -9.82 -3.06
N PHE A 256 12.32 -8.95 -2.22
CA PHE A 256 11.39 -9.34 -1.14
C PHE A 256 9.98 -8.75 -1.22
N SER A 257 9.70 -7.85 -2.16
CA SER A 257 8.39 -7.21 -2.22
C SER A 257 7.40 -7.92 -3.16
N TRP A 258 6.12 -7.61 -2.97
CA TRP A 258 4.98 -8.22 -3.64
C TRP A 258 4.19 -7.19 -4.42
N PHE A 259 3.79 -7.54 -5.64
CA PHE A 259 2.70 -6.88 -6.32
C PHE A 259 1.37 -7.31 -5.70
N VAL A 260 0.46 -6.34 -5.59
CA VAL A 260 -0.96 -6.58 -5.34
C VAL A 260 -1.72 -6.11 -6.56
N THR A 261 -2.17 -7.05 -7.39
CA THR A 261 -2.90 -6.76 -8.64
C THR A 261 -4.32 -7.29 -8.57
N PRO A 262 -5.27 -6.78 -9.38
CA PRO A 262 -6.59 -7.39 -9.50
C PRO A 262 -6.46 -8.87 -9.88
N PHE A 263 -7.36 -9.70 -9.34
CA PHE A 263 -7.50 -11.10 -9.76
C PHE A 263 -8.07 -11.19 -11.18
#